data_AF-A0A239F864-F1
#
_entry.id   AF-A0A239F864-F1
#
_cell.length_a   1.000
_cell.length_b   1.000
_cell.length_c   1.000
_cell.angle_alpha   90.00
_cell.angle_beta   90.00
_cell.angle_gamma   90.00
#
_symmetry.space_group_name_H-M   'P 1'
#
loop_
_entity.id
_entity.type
_entity.pdbx_description
1 polymer ?
#
loop_
_entity_poly.entity_id
_entity_poly.type
_entity_poly.pdbx_seq_one_letter_code
_entity_poly.pdbx_strand_id
1 'polypeptide(L)'
;MIAQLTKSERQLALIILLALTICGLAMAIAGRQDPLGVHGAIVMLAGIAGIFGVIYVYYEPEPDEARLALYYDDPTKLAIILAMIWAVIGMFIGDWVAWQLVFPNLTFDAGWSSFGRIRPAHTSAVIFGFGGNGLIGTSLYVLQRTSRARLPDQISPWFVLLGYNLFCVLAATGYFMGVTQSKEYAEPEWYADLLLEIVWIVYFVIYMRTLARRKEPHIYVANWYYMAFILVVAILHTVNNLAMPVSFGHAKSYSAFSGVQDAMTQWWYGHNAVAFFLTSGFLGMMYYYLPVRAGRPIYSYRMSIISFWGITFMYMWVGSHHLHYTALPQWVQTLGMTFSLMLLIPSWGSAGNALLTLNGAWYKVRDDATLRFMMVAAVFYGLTTFEGSFMAIRSVNSLSHYTDWTVGHVHAGALGWVAMITFGSIYASVPWLWKRERMYSPALVEWHFWLAVAGLFTYVFAMWNSGIIQGLMWRTYNSSGTLSYSFIETVIAMKPYYVARAVGGFFFFAGAVIGLYNIVMTIRTAGQPADERAADRPAAQPAGVPALQPGE
;
A
#
# COMPACT_ATOMS: atom_id res chain seq x y z
N MET A 1 -12.69 -21.75 3.63
CA MET A 1 -12.31 -20.56 4.40
C MET A 1 -13.28 -20.34 5.56
N ILE A 2 -14.53 -19.92 5.34
CA ILE A 2 -15.49 -19.64 6.46
C ILE A 2 -16.00 -20.92 7.16
N ALA A 3 -16.07 -22.07 6.47
CA ALA A 3 -16.42 -23.37 7.07
C ALA A 3 -15.43 -23.82 8.17
N GLN A 4 -14.23 -23.22 8.20
CA GLN A 4 -13.24 -23.47 9.26
C GLN A 4 -13.58 -22.73 10.56
N LEU A 5 -14.63 -21.94 10.67
CA LEU A 5 -15.01 -21.35 11.96
C LEU A 5 -15.71 -22.41 12.82
N THR A 6 -15.42 -22.45 14.13
CA THR A 6 -16.22 -23.22 15.09
C THR A 6 -17.63 -22.63 15.23
N LYS A 7 -18.58 -23.35 15.84
CA LYS A 7 -19.92 -22.79 16.08
C LYS A 7 -19.89 -21.52 16.93
N SER A 8 -19.03 -21.44 17.93
CA SER A 8 -18.86 -20.23 18.76
C SER A 8 -18.26 -19.08 17.96
N GLU A 9 -17.28 -19.34 17.10
CA GLU A 9 -16.70 -18.35 16.19
C GLU A 9 -17.73 -17.85 15.17
N ARG A 10 -18.58 -18.74 14.64
CA ARG A 10 -19.69 -18.37 13.74
C ARG A 10 -20.72 -17.48 14.45
N GLN A 11 -21.08 -17.79 15.70
CA GLN A 11 -21.98 -16.96 16.50
C GLN A 11 -21.38 -15.57 16.76
N LEU A 12 -20.10 -15.48 17.11
CA LEU A 12 -19.41 -14.20 17.27
C LEU A 12 -19.38 -13.39 15.96
N ALA A 13 -19.11 -14.05 14.84
CA ALA A 13 -19.15 -13.41 13.53
C ALA A 13 -20.53 -12.83 13.21
N LEU A 14 -21.61 -13.58 13.50
CA LEU A 14 -22.99 -13.10 13.33
C LEU A 14 -23.30 -11.87 14.20
N ILE A 15 -22.81 -11.83 15.45
CA ILE A 15 -22.98 -10.66 16.33
C ILE A 15 -22.29 -9.43 15.73
N ILE A 16 -21.05 -9.58 15.28
CA ILE A 16 -20.28 -8.49 14.66
C ILE A 16 -20.99 -7.99 13.39
N LEU A 17 -21.44 -8.90 12.54
CA LEU A 17 -22.12 -8.54 11.28
C LEU A 17 -23.51 -7.95 11.50
N LEU A 18 -24.23 -8.37 12.54
CA LEU A 18 -25.48 -7.75 12.96
C LEU A 18 -25.24 -6.31 13.45
N ALA A 19 -24.22 -6.10 14.27
CA ALA A 19 -23.84 -4.75 14.70
C ALA A 19 -23.48 -3.86 13.50
N LEU A 20 -22.69 -4.38 12.55
CA LEU A 20 -22.36 -3.67 11.30
C LEU A 20 -23.63 -3.33 10.50
N THR A 21 -24.57 -4.27 10.39
CA THR A 21 -25.84 -4.08 9.68
C THR A 21 -26.68 -2.98 10.33
N ILE A 22 -26.78 -2.98 11.66
CA ILE A 22 -27.51 -1.96 12.43
C ILE A 22 -26.85 -0.59 12.26
N CYS A 23 -25.51 -0.51 12.32
CA CYS A 23 -24.78 0.73 12.07
C CYS A 23 -25.04 1.26 10.65
N GLY A 24 -24.98 0.38 9.63
CA GLY A 24 -25.29 0.76 8.25
C GLY A 24 -26.74 1.26 8.09
N LEU A 25 -27.70 0.59 8.71
CA LEU A 25 -29.10 1.03 8.71
C LEU A 25 -29.27 2.39 9.40
N ALA A 26 -28.61 2.60 10.53
CA ALA A 26 -28.64 3.89 11.24
C ALA A 26 -28.05 5.01 10.38
N MET A 27 -26.92 4.77 9.71
CA MET A 27 -26.32 5.71 8.74
C MET A 27 -27.26 5.99 7.57
N ALA A 28 -27.92 4.96 7.02
CA ALA A 28 -28.88 5.10 5.92
C ALA A 28 -30.07 5.99 6.30
N ILE A 29 -30.64 5.75 7.49
CA ILE A 29 -31.78 6.53 8.01
C ILE A 29 -31.37 7.96 8.34
N ALA A 30 -30.20 8.15 8.97
CA ALA A 30 -29.70 9.47 9.35
C ALA A 30 -29.31 10.31 8.13
N GLY A 31 -28.63 9.69 7.14
CA GLY A 31 -28.17 10.34 5.92
C GLY A 31 -29.29 10.74 4.96
N ARG A 32 -30.40 9.98 4.92
CA ARG A 32 -31.52 10.23 4.00
C ARG A 32 -31.05 10.35 2.53
N GLN A 33 -31.07 11.56 1.98
CA GLN A 33 -30.66 11.88 0.59
C GLN A 33 -29.18 12.32 0.49
N ASP A 34 -28.48 12.44 1.61
CA ASP A 34 -27.04 12.72 1.66
C ASP A 34 -26.25 11.47 1.20
N PRO A 35 -25.05 11.62 0.61
CA PRO A 35 -24.17 10.49 0.30
C PRO A 35 -23.87 9.56 1.49
N LEU A 36 -23.92 10.06 2.74
CA LEU A 36 -23.85 9.23 3.94
C LEU A 36 -24.93 8.13 3.94
N GLY A 37 -26.13 8.44 3.44
CA GLY A 37 -27.23 7.49 3.34
C GLY A 37 -26.90 6.32 2.40
N VAL A 38 -26.29 6.63 1.24
CA VAL A 38 -25.81 5.64 0.27
C VAL A 38 -24.73 4.75 0.87
N HIS A 39 -23.76 5.36 1.55
CA HIS A 39 -22.71 4.61 2.25
C HIS A 39 -23.26 3.76 3.39
N GLY A 40 -24.25 4.25 4.13
CA GLY A 40 -24.99 3.46 5.12
C GLY A 40 -25.65 2.22 4.50
N ALA A 41 -26.27 2.36 3.33
CA ALA A 41 -26.84 1.23 2.61
C ALA A 41 -25.77 0.22 2.16
N ILE A 42 -24.60 0.68 1.70
CA ILE A 42 -23.46 -0.20 1.36
C ILE A 42 -22.99 -0.99 2.59
N VAL A 43 -22.80 -0.32 3.74
CA VAL A 43 -22.41 -0.97 5.00
C VAL A 43 -23.45 -1.98 5.44
N MET A 44 -24.73 -1.63 5.37
CA MET A 44 -25.84 -2.52 5.71
C MET A 44 -25.86 -3.77 4.82
N LEU A 45 -25.75 -3.59 3.51
CA LEU A 45 -25.73 -4.70 2.54
C LEU A 45 -24.50 -5.61 2.74
N ALA A 46 -23.33 -5.03 3.06
CA ALA A 46 -22.14 -5.80 3.38
C ALA A 46 -22.34 -6.66 4.65
N GLY A 47 -22.96 -6.08 5.69
CA GLY A 47 -23.33 -6.81 6.91
C GLY A 47 -24.30 -7.96 6.64
N ILE A 48 -25.38 -7.70 5.88
CA ILE A 48 -26.38 -8.70 5.48
C ILE A 48 -25.74 -9.83 4.65
N ALA A 49 -24.93 -9.49 3.64
CA ALA A 49 -24.23 -10.47 2.82
C ALA A 49 -23.30 -11.36 3.66
N GLY A 50 -22.60 -10.77 4.62
CA GLY A 50 -21.80 -11.52 5.59
C GLY A 50 -22.65 -12.46 6.44
N ILE A 51 -23.81 -12.01 6.93
CA ILE A 51 -24.73 -12.84 7.73
C ILE A 51 -25.17 -14.06 6.92
N PHE A 52 -25.62 -13.85 5.67
CA PHE A 52 -25.99 -14.96 4.78
C PHE A 52 -24.82 -15.93 4.54
N GLY A 53 -23.61 -15.40 4.35
CA GLY A 53 -22.41 -16.21 4.18
C GLY A 53 -22.07 -17.08 5.40
N VAL A 54 -22.24 -16.56 6.62
CA VAL A 54 -22.01 -17.31 7.87
C VAL A 54 -23.16 -18.29 8.15
N ILE A 55 -24.41 -17.90 7.89
CA ILE A 55 -25.58 -18.78 8.04
C ILE A 55 -25.49 -19.99 7.10
N TYR A 56 -25.03 -19.78 5.87
CA TYR A 56 -24.86 -20.85 4.87
C TYR A 56 -23.99 -22.01 5.38
N VAL A 57 -22.97 -21.71 6.18
CA VAL A 57 -22.06 -22.72 6.78
C VAL A 57 -22.36 -23.00 8.25
N TYR A 58 -23.48 -22.51 8.80
CA TYR A 58 -23.70 -22.52 10.25
C TYR A 58 -23.76 -23.92 10.85
N TYR A 59 -24.39 -24.86 10.14
CA TYR A 59 -24.56 -26.24 10.55
C TYR A 59 -23.52 -27.21 9.98
N GLU A 60 -22.50 -26.69 9.28
CA GLU A 60 -21.36 -27.52 8.87
C GLU A 60 -20.65 -28.10 10.09
N PRO A 61 -20.03 -29.29 9.99
CA PRO A 61 -19.31 -29.92 11.09
C PRO A 61 -18.29 -28.99 11.76
N GLU A 62 -18.00 -29.24 13.04
CA GLU A 62 -16.91 -28.57 13.74
C GLU A 62 -15.58 -28.89 13.05
N PRO A 63 -14.70 -27.90 12.84
CA PRO A 63 -13.43 -28.10 12.17
C PRO A 63 -12.47 -28.87 13.10
N ASP A 64 -11.67 -29.78 12.51
CA ASP A 64 -10.68 -30.57 13.24
C ASP A 64 -9.66 -29.67 13.99
N GLU A 65 -9.42 -29.96 15.27
CA GLU A 65 -8.44 -29.26 16.11
C GLU A 65 -7.01 -29.35 15.55
N ALA A 66 -6.69 -30.36 14.74
CA ALA A 66 -5.41 -30.49 14.05
C ALA A 66 -5.05 -29.25 13.21
N ARG A 67 -6.05 -28.46 12.77
CA ARG A 67 -5.83 -27.18 12.09
C ARG A 67 -5.02 -26.17 12.90
N LEU A 68 -5.07 -26.24 14.24
CA LEU A 68 -4.36 -25.34 15.14
C LEU A 68 -2.85 -25.60 15.13
N ALA A 69 -2.42 -26.80 14.68
CA ALA A 69 -1.03 -27.15 14.46
C ALA A 69 -0.46 -26.60 13.14
N LEU A 70 -1.28 -25.93 12.32
CA LEU A 70 -0.88 -25.30 11.06
C LEU A 70 -0.88 -23.77 11.18
N TYR A 71 -0.27 -23.09 10.22
CA TYR A 71 -0.43 -21.63 10.08
C TYR A 71 -1.82 -21.25 9.59
N TYR A 72 -2.30 -20.06 9.98
CA TYR A 72 -3.58 -19.54 9.52
C TYR A 72 -3.39 -18.67 8.28
N ASP A 73 -3.43 -19.28 7.11
CA ASP A 73 -3.10 -18.61 5.85
C ASP A 73 -4.32 -18.18 5.02
N ASP A 74 -5.55 -18.55 5.42
CA ASP A 74 -6.76 -18.23 4.64
C ASP A 74 -6.99 -16.72 4.43
N PRO A 75 -6.85 -15.85 5.44
CA PRO A 75 -6.94 -14.40 5.25
C PRO A 75 -5.86 -13.87 4.31
N THR A 76 -4.63 -14.36 4.44
CA THR A 76 -3.51 -14.01 3.54
C THR A 76 -3.82 -14.36 2.09
N LYS A 77 -4.40 -15.55 1.85
CA LYS A 77 -4.79 -15.98 0.50
C LYS A 77 -5.80 -15.04 -0.13
N LEU A 78 -6.85 -14.65 0.62
CA LEU A 78 -7.83 -13.70 0.10
C LEU A 78 -7.22 -12.30 -0.09
N ALA A 79 -6.38 -11.83 0.83
CA ALA A 79 -5.72 -10.53 0.74
C ALA A 79 -4.88 -10.39 -0.54
N ILE A 80 -4.14 -11.43 -0.94
CA ILE A 80 -3.37 -11.44 -2.19
C ILE A 80 -4.28 -11.31 -3.43
N ILE A 81 -5.42 -12.01 -3.43
CA ILE A 81 -6.40 -11.93 -4.52
C ILE A 81 -6.98 -10.52 -4.59
N LEU A 82 -7.40 -9.97 -3.45
CA LEU A 82 -7.97 -8.62 -3.37
C LEU A 82 -6.94 -7.56 -3.76
N ALA A 83 -5.68 -7.70 -3.36
CA ALA A 83 -4.60 -6.80 -3.78
C ALA A 83 -4.50 -6.75 -5.31
N MET A 84 -4.52 -7.89 -5.98
CA MET A 84 -4.42 -7.93 -7.44
C MET A 84 -5.69 -7.45 -8.16
N ILE A 85 -6.88 -7.64 -7.57
CA ILE A 85 -8.12 -7.03 -8.07
C ILE A 85 -8.02 -5.51 -7.98
N TRP A 86 -7.60 -4.97 -6.84
CA TRP A 86 -7.38 -3.55 -6.67
C TRP A 86 -6.24 -3.00 -7.53
N ALA A 87 -5.20 -3.80 -7.82
CA ALA A 87 -4.15 -3.41 -8.76
C ALA A 87 -4.74 -3.15 -10.15
N VAL A 88 -5.55 -4.08 -10.66
CA VAL A 88 -6.22 -3.94 -11.96
C VAL A 88 -7.17 -2.75 -11.96
N ILE A 89 -8.01 -2.59 -10.94
CA ILE A 89 -8.95 -1.47 -10.84
C ILE A 89 -8.19 -0.13 -10.74
N GLY A 90 -7.27 0.00 -9.80
CA GLY A 90 -6.55 1.24 -9.54
C GLY A 90 -5.67 1.68 -10.71
N MET A 91 -5.00 0.73 -11.39
CA MET A 91 -4.18 1.03 -12.57
C MET A 91 -5.04 1.36 -13.80
N PHE A 92 -6.19 0.70 -13.98
CA PHE A 92 -7.16 1.09 -15.00
C PHE A 92 -7.67 2.52 -14.81
N ILE A 93 -8.08 2.86 -13.58
CA ILE A 93 -8.52 4.21 -13.22
C ILE A 93 -7.37 5.22 -13.44
N GLY A 94 -6.14 4.84 -13.12
CA GLY A 94 -4.92 5.62 -13.38
C GLY A 94 -4.69 5.91 -14.87
N ASP A 95 -4.83 4.89 -15.71
CA ASP A 95 -4.72 5.03 -17.16
C ASP A 95 -5.83 5.94 -17.72
N TRP A 96 -7.07 5.78 -17.22
CA TRP A 96 -8.18 6.64 -17.61
C TRP A 96 -7.92 8.11 -17.28
N VAL A 97 -7.48 8.45 -16.05
CA VAL A 97 -7.16 9.85 -15.72
C VAL A 97 -5.96 10.37 -16.50
N ALA A 98 -4.99 9.52 -16.85
CA ALA A 98 -3.88 9.90 -17.71
C ALA A 98 -4.36 10.28 -19.12
N TRP A 99 -5.32 9.53 -19.68
CA TRP A 99 -5.95 9.85 -20.96
C TRP A 99 -6.87 11.08 -20.90
N GLN A 100 -7.53 11.37 -19.78
CA GLN A 100 -8.31 12.60 -19.62
C GLN A 100 -7.46 13.87 -19.78
N LEU A 101 -6.18 13.82 -19.39
CA LEU A 101 -5.24 14.93 -19.59
C LEU A 101 -4.85 15.13 -21.06
N VAL A 102 -5.09 14.14 -21.93
CA VAL A 102 -4.90 14.23 -23.39
C VAL A 102 -6.21 14.57 -24.09
N PHE A 103 -7.29 13.91 -23.69
CA PHE A 103 -8.63 13.99 -24.26
C PHE A 103 -9.65 14.30 -23.14
N PRO A 104 -9.88 15.58 -22.82
CA PRO A 104 -10.78 15.98 -21.74
C PRO A 104 -12.23 15.48 -21.90
N ASN A 105 -12.65 15.14 -23.12
CA ASN A 105 -13.98 14.59 -23.41
C ASN A 105 -14.21 13.19 -22.82
N LEU A 106 -13.16 12.51 -22.33
CA LEU A 106 -13.27 11.25 -21.57
C LEU A 106 -13.85 11.44 -20.16
N THR A 107 -14.40 12.62 -19.86
CA THR A 107 -15.19 12.92 -18.67
C THR A 107 -16.70 12.72 -18.90
N PHE A 108 -17.14 12.47 -20.13
CA PHE A 108 -18.54 12.18 -20.48
C PHE A 108 -19.57 13.22 -20.01
N ASP A 109 -19.16 14.49 -19.84
CA ASP A 109 -19.98 15.57 -19.29
C ASP A 109 -20.68 15.22 -17.96
N ALA A 110 -20.09 14.30 -17.18
CA ALA A 110 -20.64 13.83 -15.92
C ALA A 110 -19.66 14.04 -14.76
N GLY A 111 -20.19 14.53 -13.63
CA GLY A 111 -19.38 14.90 -12.46
C GLY A 111 -18.58 13.72 -11.89
N TRP A 112 -19.16 12.53 -11.84
CA TRP A 112 -18.51 11.32 -11.32
C TRP A 112 -17.30 10.91 -12.15
N SER A 113 -17.29 11.19 -13.45
CA SER A 113 -16.19 10.88 -14.35
C SER A 113 -15.22 12.04 -14.56
N SER A 114 -15.33 13.14 -13.81
CA SER A 114 -14.38 14.25 -13.90
C SER A 114 -13.00 13.90 -13.31
N PHE A 115 -11.93 14.47 -13.88
CA PHE A 115 -10.55 14.24 -13.40
C PHE A 115 -10.39 14.49 -11.89
N GLY A 116 -11.04 15.54 -11.36
CA GLY A 116 -10.98 15.90 -9.95
C GLY A 116 -11.57 14.84 -9.00
N ARG A 117 -12.54 14.04 -9.46
CA ARG A 117 -13.14 12.95 -8.68
C ARG A 117 -12.45 11.61 -8.91
N ILE A 118 -12.05 11.33 -10.13
CA ILE A 118 -11.38 10.06 -10.46
C ILE A 118 -9.94 10.03 -9.92
N ARG A 119 -9.22 11.16 -9.86
CA ARG A 119 -7.84 11.21 -9.33
C ARG A 119 -7.71 10.60 -7.92
N PRO A 120 -8.47 11.03 -6.89
CA PRO A 120 -8.38 10.40 -5.58
C PRO A 120 -8.84 8.94 -5.57
N ALA A 121 -9.76 8.55 -6.48
CA ALA A 121 -10.12 7.14 -6.67
C ALA A 121 -8.94 6.30 -7.18
N HIS A 122 -8.16 6.80 -8.14
CA HIS A 122 -6.91 6.17 -8.55
C HIS A 122 -5.94 6.08 -7.37
N THR A 123 -5.63 7.21 -6.73
CA THR A 123 -4.66 7.29 -5.62
C THR A 123 -5.00 6.28 -4.52
N SER A 124 -6.25 6.28 -4.04
CA SER A 124 -6.68 5.38 -2.98
C SER A 124 -6.73 3.91 -3.42
N ALA A 125 -7.15 3.63 -4.66
CA ALA A 125 -7.20 2.26 -5.16
C ALA A 125 -5.80 1.65 -5.28
N VAL A 126 -4.78 2.42 -5.69
CA VAL A 126 -3.41 1.90 -5.80
C VAL A 126 -2.69 1.85 -4.45
N ILE A 127 -2.85 2.87 -3.60
CA ILE A 127 -2.18 2.93 -2.29
C ILE A 127 -2.86 2.02 -1.28
N PHE A 128 -4.14 2.25 -0.99
CA PHE A 128 -4.86 1.51 0.03
C PHE A 128 -5.44 0.20 -0.52
N GLY A 129 -6.07 0.24 -1.70
CA GLY A 129 -6.62 -0.96 -2.33
C GLY A 129 -5.53 -2.00 -2.64
N PHE A 130 -4.58 -1.69 -3.52
CA PHE A 130 -3.52 -2.60 -3.93
C PHE A 130 -2.43 -2.71 -2.86
N GLY A 131 -1.78 -1.60 -2.51
CA GLY A 131 -0.68 -1.60 -1.55
C GLY A 131 -1.10 -2.08 -0.16
N GLY A 132 -2.25 -1.63 0.34
CA GLY A 132 -2.76 -2.02 1.65
C GLY A 132 -3.15 -3.48 1.78
N ASN A 133 -3.89 -4.03 0.82
CA ASN A 133 -4.17 -5.47 0.80
C ASN A 133 -2.88 -6.29 0.64
N GLY A 134 -1.93 -5.81 -0.17
CA GLY A 134 -0.59 -6.39 -0.28
C GLY A 134 0.10 -6.48 1.07
N LEU A 135 0.18 -5.35 1.79
CA LEU A 135 0.80 -5.26 3.12
C LEU A 135 0.10 -6.13 4.16
N ILE A 136 -1.23 -6.12 4.24
CA ILE A 136 -1.98 -6.94 5.20
C ILE A 136 -1.73 -8.43 4.93
N GLY A 137 -1.80 -8.85 3.66
CA GLY A 137 -1.54 -10.24 3.30
C GLY A 137 -0.11 -10.68 3.63
N THR A 138 0.89 -9.91 3.17
CA THR A 138 2.29 -10.28 3.37
C THR A 138 2.72 -10.17 4.83
N SER A 139 2.23 -9.19 5.59
CA SER A 139 2.59 -9.05 7.00
C SER A 139 2.07 -10.23 7.82
N LEU A 140 0.82 -10.68 7.62
CA LEU A 140 0.25 -11.82 8.34
C LEU A 140 0.97 -13.13 7.97
N TYR A 141 1.38 -13.26 6.70
CA TYR A 141 2.22 -14.37 6.25
C TYR A 141 3.58 -14.39 6.96
N VAL A 142 4.28 -13.25 6.94
CA VAL A 142 5.64 -13.09 7.46
C VAL A 142 5.67 -13.18 8.97
N LEU A 143 4.74 -12.53 9.66
CA LEU A 143 4.60 -12.52 11.11
C LEU A 143 4.57 -13.94 11.66
N GLN A 144 3.74 -14.81 11.08
CA GLN A 144 3.57 -16.18 11.55
C GLN A 144 4.86 -17.01 11.43
N ARG A 145 5.52 -16.91 10.28
CA ARG A 145 6.71 -17.71 9.93
C ARG A 145 7.95 -17.26 10.68
N THR A 146 8.14 -15.95 10.78
CA THR A 146 9.28 -15.36 11.50
C THR A 146 9.12 -15.43 13.02
N SER A 147 7.89 -15.51 13.54
CA SER A 147 7.63 -15.72 14.98
C SER A 147 7.52 -17.19 15.35
N ARG A 148 7.42 -18.09 14.36
CA ARG A 148 7.06 -19.51 14.53
C ARG A 148 5.79 -19.72 15.37
N ALA A 149 4.84 -18.81 15.22
CA ALA A 149 3.60 -18.78 16.00
C ALA A 149 2.40 -18.51 15.09
N ARG A 150 1.31 -19.24 15.29
CA ARG A 150 0.03 -19.02 14.58
C ARG A 150 -0.60 -17.69 15.02
N LEU A 151 -1.38 -17.07 14.12
CA LEU A 151 -2.30 -15.97 14.47
C LEU A 151 -3.20 -16.32 15.67
N PRO A 152 -3.63 -15.33 16.47
CA PRO A 152 -4.20 -15.58 17.79
C PRO A 152 -5.59 -16.18 17.81
N ASP A 153 -6.38 -15.97 16.77
CA ASP A 153 -7.75 -16.45 16.65
C ASP A 153 -8.17 -16.47 15.18
N GLN A 154 -9.37 -17.01 14.91
CA GLN A 154 -9.84 -17.19 13.53
C GLN A 154 -10.63 -16.00 12.98
N ILE A 155 -11.14 -15.10 13.84
CA ILE A 155 -12.09 -14.05 13.46
C ILE A 155 -11.39 -12.72 13.17
N SER A 156 -10.47 -12.30 14.04
CA SER A 156 -9.84 -10.98 13.93
C SER A 156 -9.10 -10.73 12.61
N PRO A 157 -8.43 -11.71 11.97
CA PRO A 157 -7.82 -11.48 10.66
C PRO A 157 -8.86 -11.23 9.54
N TRP A 158 -10.03 -11.89 9.61
CA TRP A 158 -11.13 -11.62 8.68
C TRP A 158 -11.79 -10.27 8.94
N PHE A 159 -11.95 -9.90 10.21
CA PHE A 159 -12.44 -8.58 10.60
C PHE A 159 -11.56 -7.49 9.98
N VAL A 160 -10.24 -7.62 10.12
CA VAL A 160 -9.28 -6.69 9.53
C VAL A 160 -9.41 -6.65 8.01
N LEU A 161 -9.33 -7.82 7.35
CA LEU A 161 -9.32 -7.86 5.89
C LEU A 161 -10.63 -7.35 5.26
N LEU A 162 -11.77 -7.81 5.76
CA LEU A 162 -13.09 -7.44 5.23
C LEU A 162 -13.46 -6.01 5.62
N GLY A 163 -13.18 -5.59 6.86
CA GLY A 163 -13.38 -4.22 7.30
C GLY A 163 -12.51 -3.23 6.53
N TYR A 164 -11.25 -3.57 6.25
CA TYR A 164 -10.36 -2.77 5.43
C TYR A 164 -10.86 -2.62 3.99
N ASN A 165 -11.36 -3.70 3.39
CA ASN A 165 -11.93 -3.61 2.03
C ASN A 165 -13.28 -2.90 2.01
N LEU A 166 -14.08 -2.97 3.07
CA LEU A 166 -15.26 -2.13 3.22
C LEU A 166 -14.87 -0.65 3.22
N PHE A 167 -13.81 -0.27 3.96
CA PHE A 167 -13.23 1.08 3.88
C PHE A 167 -12.81 1.44 2.45
N CYS A 168 -12.09 0.57 1.73
CA CYS A 168 -11.69 0.84 0.34
C CYS A 168 -12.90 1.04 -0.60
N VAL A 169 -13.98 0.27 -0.42
CA VAL A 169 -15.22 0.43 -1.19
C VAL A 169 -15.92 1.75 -0.86
N LEU A 170 -16.01 2.13 0.42
CA LEU A 170 -16.57 3.41 0.83
C LEU A 170 -15.76 4.59 0.26
N ALA A 171 -14.43 4.53 0.34
CA ALA A 171 -13.55 5.52 -0.25
C ALA A 171 -13.81 5.65 -1.77
N ALA A 172 -13.69 4.54 -2.51
CA ALA A 172 -13.85 4.52 -3.96
C ALA A 172 -15.21 5.09 -4.39
N THR A 173 -16.31 4.56 -3.83
CA THR A 173 -17.66 5.04 -4.15
C THR A 173 -17.90 6.49 -3.71
N GLY A 174 -17.32 6.90 -2.57
CA GLY A 174 -17.36 8.27 -2.07
C GLY A 174 -16.79 9.27 -3.07
N TYR A 175 -15.62 8.98 -3.64
CA TYR A 175 -14.98 9.89 -4.60
C TYR A 175 -15.81 10.09 -5.87
N PHE A 176 -16.40 9.04 -6.43
CA PHE A 176 -17.29 9.16 -7.58
C PHE A 176 -18.52 10.02 -7.25
N MET A 177 -19.05 9.93 -6.02
CA MET A 177 -20.14 10.78 -5.54
C MET A 177 -19.71 12.21 -5.18
N GLY A 178 -18.41 12.49 -5.08
CA GLY A 178 -17.86 13.80 -4.68
C GLY A 178 -17.68 13.98 -3.18
N VAL A 179 -17.68 12.89 -2.40
CA VAL A 179 -17.41 12.89 -0.97
C VAL A 179 -15.90 12.90 -0.76
N THR A 180 -15.37 13.99 -0.22
CA THR A 180 -13.95 14.10 0.09
C THR A 180 -13.65 15.18 1.15
N GLN A 181 -12.64 14.91 1.99
CA GLN A 181 -12.02 15.91 2.86
C GLN A 181 -11.10 16.89 2.13
N SER A 182 -10.79 16.66 0.85
CA SER A 182 -9.81 17.43 0.05
C SER A 182 -8.36 17.41 0.57
N LYS A 183 -8.06 16.46 1.47
CA LYS A 183 -6.73 16.19 2.03
C LYS A 183 -6.11 15.00 1.31
N GLU A 184 -4.98 15.20 0.63
CA GLU A 184 -4.34 14.12 -0.15
C GLU A 184 -4.03 12.91 0.72
N TYR A 185 -4.34 11.71 0.21
CA TYR A 185 -4.20 10.42 0.90
C TYR A 185 -5.09 10.24 2.15
N ALA A 186 -5.84 11.26 2.56
CA ALA A 186 -6.82 11.25 3.65
C ALA A 186 -8.18 11.77 3.14
N GLU A 187 -8.52 11.45 1.90
CA GLU A 187 -9.72 11.95 1.26
C GLU A 187 -11.05 11.38 1.81
N PRO A 188 -11.17 10.13 2.31
CA PRO A 188 -12.43 9.62 2.84
C PRO A 188 -12.95 10.48 4.00
N GLU A 189 -14.27 10.57 4.18
CA GLU A 189 -14.86 11.37 5.27
C GLU A 189 -14.91 10.62 6.61
N TRP A 190 -15.18 11.36 7.68
CA TRP A 190 -15.03 10.98 9.09
C TRP A 190 -15.55 9.58 9.49
N TYR A 191 -16.65 9.11 8.93
CA TYR A 191 -17.21 7.79 9.26
C TYR A 191 -16.40 6.63 8.66
N ALA A 192 -15.79 6.85 7.48
CA ALA A 192 -14.85 5.90 6.89
C ALA A 192 -13.53 5.91 7.66
N ASP A 193 -13.11 7.07 8.17
CA ASP A 193 -11.92 7.18 9.02
C ASP A 193 -12.07 6.41 10.33
N LEU A 194 -13.23 6.52 10.99
CA LEU A 194 -13.53 5.77 12.21
C LEU A 194 -13.54 4.26 11.95
N LEU A 195 -14.14 3.82 10.83
CA LEU A 195 -14.10 2.41 10.43
C LEU A 195 -12.66 1.92 10.26
N LEU A 196 -11.83 2.70 9.54
CA LEU A 196 -10.43 2.33 9.32
C LEU A 196 -9.66 2.27 10.64
N GLU A 197 -9.83 3.25 11.53
CA GLU A 197 -9.14 3.28 12.83
C GLU A 197 -9.47 2.03 13.66
N ILE A 198 -10.76 1.66 13.77
CA ILE A 198 -11.18 0.45 14.49
C ILE A 198 -10.54 -0.81 13.88
N VAL A 199 -10.55 -0.92 12.55
CA VAL A 199 -9.91 -2.02 11.81
C VAL A 199 -8.41 -2.07 12.09
N TRP A 200 -7.76 -0.91 12.10
CA TRP A 200 -6.32 -0.79 12.29
C TRP A 200 -5.86 -1.11 13.71
N ILE A 201 -6.66 -0.72 14.72
CA ILE A 201 -6.42 -1.11 16.12
C ILE A 201 -6.48 -2.63 16.28
N VAL A 202 -7.49 -3.30 15.70
CA VAL A 202 -7.58 -4.76 15.74
C VAL A 202 -6.39 -5.40 15.04
N TYR A 203 -5.95 -4.84 13.90
CA TYR A 203 -4.76 -5.30 13.20
C TYR A 203 -3.48 -5.18 14.04
N PHE A 204 -3.29 -4.06 14.74
CA PHE A 204 -2.19 -3.88 15.68
C PHE A 204 -2.23 -4.91 16.83
N VAL A 205 -3.41 -5.16 17.40
CA VAL A 205 -3.60 -6.15 18.48
C VAL A 205 -3.24 -7.57 18.01
N ILE A 206 -3.60 -7.95 16.78
CA ILE A 206 -3.19 -9.24 16.18
C ILE A 206 -1.67 -9.35 16.13
N TYR A 207 -0.99 -8.30 15.67
CA TYR A 207 0.46 -8.26 15.54
C TYR A 207 1.13 -8.44 16.92
N MET A 208 0.69 -7.67 17.92
CA MET A 208 1.23 -7.72 19.28
C MET A 208 0.97 -9.07 19.97
N ARG A 209 -0.25 -9.62 19.88
CA ARG A 209 -0.59 -10.93 20.47
C ARG A 209 0.21 -12.07 19.83
N THR A 210 0.58 -11.95 18.57
CA THR A 210 1.40 -12.98 17.88
C THR A 210 2.87 -12.86 18.26
N LEU A 211 3.44 -11.64 18.25
CA LEU A 211 4.83 -11.39 18.68
C LEU A 211 5.07 -11.72 20.16
N ALA A 212 4.06 -11.54 21.02
CA ALA A 212 4.14 -11.93 22.43
C ALA A 212 4.24 -13.45 22.63
N ARG A 213 3.74 -14.24 21.66
CA ARG A 213 3.76 -15.72 21.69
C ARG A 213 4.84 -16.32 20.78
N ARG A 214 5.76 -15.48 20.27
CA ARG A 214 6.86 -15.90 19.40
C ARG A 214 7.74 -16.94 20.12
N LYS A 215 8.36 -17.81 19.32
CA LYS A 215 9.28 -18.84 19.83
C LYS A 215 10.74 -18.41 19.76
N GLU A 216 11.07 -17.60 18.77
CA GLU A 216 12.39 -17.00 18.66
C GLU A 216 12.52 -15.82 19.64
N PRO A 217 13.60 -15.73 20.44
CA PRO A 217 13.76 -14.64 21.40
C PRO A 217 13.86 -13.28 20.69
N HIS A 218 14.47 -13.27 19.50
CA HIS A 218 14.62 -12.09 18.67
C HIS A 218 13.45 -11.91 17.69
N ILE A 219 13.02 -10.67 17.52
CA ILE A 219 12.05 -10.31 16.49
C ILE A 219 12.81 -10.06 15.19
N TYR A 220 12.42 -10.73 14.12
CA TYR A 220 13.03 -10.56 12.80
C TYR A 220 12.84 -9.13 12.26
N VAL A 221 13.84 -8.61 11.54
CA VAL A 221 13.89 -7.22 11.04
C VAL A 221 12.63 -6.85 10.23
N ALA A 222 12.10 -7.76 9.42
CA ALA A 222 10.86 -7.49 8.67
C ALA A 222 9.69 -7.09 9.59
N ASN A 223 9.58 -7.69 10.77
CA ASN A 223 8.55 -7.35 11.74
C ASN A 223 8.81 -6.02 12.44
N TRP A 224 10.05 -5.51 12.49
CA TRP A 224 10.31 -4.16 12.98
C TRP A 224 9.66 -3.14 12.04
N TYR A 225 9.89 -3.30 10.74
CA TYR A 225 9.33 -2.45 9.70
C TYR A 225 7.80 -2.57 9.61
N TYR A 226 7.24 -3.78 9.63
CA TYR A 226 5.78 -3.96 9.68
C TYR A 226 5.16 -3.37 10.95
N MET A 227 5.78 -3.54 12.11
CA MET A 227 5.26 -2.98 13.36
C MET A 227 5.32 -1.45 13.36
N ALA A 228 6.42 -0.86 12.87
CA ALA A 228 6.55 0.59 12.71
C ALA A 228 5.50 1.13 11.73
N PHE A 229 5.28 0.42 10.62
CA PHE A 229 4.20 0.70 9.67
C PHE A 229 2.84 0.75 10.37
N ILE A 230 2.45 -0.31 11.07
CA ILE A 230 1.12 -0.42 11.68
C ILE A 230 0.92 0.67 12.73
N LEU A 231 1.89 0.82 13.65
CA LEU A 231 1.79 1.76 14.77
C LEU A 231 1.79 3.21 14.31
N VAL A 232 2.75 3.59 13.46
CA VAL A 232 2.87 4.99 13.04
C VAL A 232 1.70 5.39 12.17
N VAL A 233 1.25 4.54 11.24
CA VAL A 233 0.07 4.84 10.41
C VAL A 233 -1.18 5.10 11.26
N ALA A 234 -1.38 4.37 12.37
CA ALA A 234 -2.48 4.63 13.30
C ALA A 234 -2.41 6.04 13.89
N ILE A 235 -1.21 6.44 14.35
CA ILE A 235 -0.97 7.78 14.92
C ILE A 235 -1.20 8.87 13.86
N LEU A 236 -0.70 8.66 12.64
CA LEU A 236 -0.87 9.59 11.52
C LEU A 236 -2.35 9.78 11.19
N HIS A 237 -3.08 8.66 11.01
CA HIS A 237 -4.50 8.63 10.67
C HIS A 237 -5.33 9.34 11.73
N THR A 238 -5.13 8.99 13.01
CA THR A 238 -5.83 9.62 14.13
C THR A 238 -5.64 11.13 14.15
N VAL A 239 -4.41 11.62 14.00
CA VAL A 239 -4.11 13.06 14.15
C VAL A 239 -4.56 13.88 12.94
N ASN A 240 -4.28 13.44 11.72
CA ASN A 240 -4.61 14.22 10.52
C ASN A 240 -6.11 14.29 10.22
N ASN A 241 -6.84 13.26 10.63
CA ASN A 241 -8.26 13.11 10.36
C ASN A 241 -9.12 13.57 11.55
N LEU A 242 -8.53 14.31 12.51
CA LEU A 242 -9.32 15.09 13.45
C LEU A 242 -10.14 16.12 12.67
N ALA A 243 -11.42 15.83 12.54
CA ALA A 243 -12.38 16.66 11.82
C ALA A 243 -13.70 16.71 12.58
N MET A 244 -14.39 17.84 12.46
CA MET A 244 -15.71 18.05 13.03
C MET A 244 -16.78 17.78 11.97
N PRO A 245 -17.59 16.70 12.10
CA PRO A 245 -18.72 16.47 11.22
C PRO A 245 -19.71 17.63 11.30
N VAL A 246 -20.27 18.04 10.17
CA VAL A 246 -21.32 19.07 10.14
C VAL A 246 -22.54 18.59 10.95
N SER A 247 -22.87 17.30 10.85
CA SER A 247 -23.79 16.60 11.73
C SER A 247 -23.58 15.08 11.61
N PHE A 248 -24.15 14.29 12.51
CA PHE A 248 -24.14 12.82 12.39
C PHE A 248 -24.95 12.28 11.19
N GLY A 249 -25.80 13.10 10.57
CA GLY A 249 -26.58 12.76 9.38
C GLY A 249 -25.98 13.27 8.06
N HIS A 250 -24.75 13.80 8.07
CA HIS A 250 -24.11 14.33 6.88
C HIS A 250 -22.71 13.73 6.68
N ALA A 251 -22.36 13.43 5.44
CA ALA A 251 -21.03 12.93 5.10
C ALA A 251 -19.93 13.97 5.33
N LYS A 252 -20.25 15.27 5.24
CA LYS A 252 -19.25 16.34 5.28
C LYS A 252 -18.70 16.59 6.70
N SER A 253 -17.38 16.75 6.79
CA SER A 253 -16.68 17.30 7.96
C SER A 253 -15.72 18.42 7.59
N TYR A 254 -15.28 19.18 8.60
CA TYR A 254 -14.24 20.21 8.49
C TYR A 254 -13.02 19.83 9.34
N SER A 255 -11.82 19.98 8.78
CA SER A 255 -10.55 19.77 9.51
C SER A 255 -10.53 20.54 10.82
N ALA A 256 -9.99 19.93 11.88
CA ALA A 256 -9.72 20.60 13.14
C ALA A 256 -8.61 21.66 13.02
N PHE A 257 -7.84 21.63 11.94
CA PHE A 257 -6.76 22.57 11.64
C PHE A 257 -7.12 23.49 10.48
N SER A 258 -6.42 24.63 10.35
CA SER A 258 -6.57 25.53 9.20
C SER A 258 -5.24 26.15 8.74
N GLY A 259 -5.21 26.66 7.51
CA GLY A 259 -4.09 27.42 6.94
C GLY A 259 -2.76 26.67 7.02
N VAL A 260 -1.73 27.34 7.56
CA VAL A 260 -0.37 26.80 7.65
C VAL A 260 -0.28 25.58 8.58
N GLN A 261 -1.09 25.55 9.64
CA GLN A 261 -1.13 24.40 10.55
C GLN A 261 -1.73 23.19 9.86
N ASP A 262 -2.84 23.36 9.13
CA ASP A 262 -3.44 22.27 8.36
C ASP A 262 -2.50 21.76 7.28
N ALA A 263 -1.79 22.66 6.57
CA ALA A 263 -0.78 22.28 5.60
C ALA A 263 0.34 21.45 6.23
N MET A 264 0.85 21.86 7.41
CA MET A 264 1.91 21.12 8.10
C MET A 264 1.42 19.76 8.61
N THR A 265 0.25 19.69 9.25
CA THR A 265 -0.35 18.42 9.68
C THR A 265 -0.60 17.50 8.48
N GLN A 266 -1.13 18.06 7.39
CA GLN A 266 -1.40 17.33 6.16
C GLN A 266 -0.15 16.74 5.53
N TRP A 267 0.97 17.47 5.47
CA TRP A 267 2.18 16.93 4.85
C TRP A 267 3.10 16.19 5.83
N TRP A 268 2.97 16.42 7.13
CA TRP A 268 3.44 15.46 8.13
C TRP A 268 2.75 14.12 7.92
N TYR A 269 1.42 14.10 7.78
CA TYR A 269 0.66 12.89 7.44
C TYR A 269 1.05 12.32 6.07
N GLY A 270 0.87 13.09 5.00
CA GLY A 270 0.97 12.59 3.62
C GLY A 270 2.35 12.05 3.31
N HIS A 271 3.39 12.73 3.79
CA HIS A 271 4.74 12.20 3.63
C HIS A 271 4.96 10.94 4.49
N ASN A 272 4.52 10.95 5.75
CA ASN A 272 4.71 9.78 6.60
C ASN A 272 3.79 8.60 6.21
N ALA A 273 2.70 8.84 5.50
CA ALA A 273 1.92 7.80 4.83
C ALA A 273 2.80 7.12 3.78
N VAL A 274 3.49 7.86 2.91
CA VAL A 274 4.48 7.26 1.99
C VAL A 274 5.62 6.59 2.77
N ALA A 275 6.14 7.22 3.82
CA ALA A 275 7.25 6.70 4.61
C ALA A 275 6.97 5.38 5.34
N PHE A 276 5.83 5.27 6.00
CA PHE A 276 5.52 4.13 6.86
C PHE A 276 4.64 3.12 6.14
N PHE A 277 3.67 3.59 5.36
CA PHE A 277 2.85 2.71 4.53
C PHE A 277 3.66 2.21 3.32
N LEU A 278 4.13 3.11 2.46
CA LEU A 278 4.74 2.75 1.17
C LEU A 278 6.25 2.45 1.21
N THR A 279 6.96 2.84 2.27
CA THR A 279 8.39 2.51 2.44
C THR A 279 8.59 1.46 3.53
N SER A 280 8.27 1.76 4.80
CA SER A 280 8.51 0.85 5.93
C SER A 280 7.80 -0.50 5.73
N GLY A 281 6.49 -0.50 5.48
CA GLY A 281 5.75 -1.75 5.25
C GLY A 281 6.33 -2.61 4.12
N PHE A 282 6.73 -1.97 3.01
CA PHE A 282 7.30 -2.67 1.85
C PHE A 282 8.78 -3.06 2.05
N LEU A 283 9.53 -2.35 2.90
CA LEU A 283 10.81 -2.83 3.41
C LEU A 283 10.60 -4.11 4.21
N GLY A 284 9.50 -4.22 4.98
CA GLY A 284 9.07 -5.48 5.59
C GLY A 284 8.95 -6.63 4.58
N MET A 285 8.37 -6.38 3.41
CA MET A 285 8.35 -7.36 2.31
C MET A 285 9.76 -7.65 1.79
N MET A 286 10.55 -6.62 1.49
CA MET A 286 11.91 -6.75 0.97
C MET A 286 12.82 -7.58 1.88
N TYR A 287 12.79 -7.30 3.18
CA TYR A 287 13.60 -7.98 4.19
C TYR A 287 13.22 -9.46 4.39
N TYR A 288 12.04 -9.88 3.96
CA TYR A 288 11.64 -11.29 4.02
C TYR A 288 11.76 -11.99 2.67
N TYR A 289 11.06 -11.49 1.65
CA TYR A 289 10.88 -12.23 0.40
C TYR A 289 12.14 -12.27 -0.46
N LEU A 290 12.93 -11.20 -0.53
CA LEU A 290 14.18 -11.18 -1.30
C LEU A 290 15.21 -12.21 -0.79
N PRO A 291 15.60 -12.22 0.50
CA PRO A 291 16.57 -13.21 0.98
C PRO A 291 16.04 -14.65 0.88
N VAL A 292 14.75 -14.87 1.19
CA VAL A 292 14.12 -16.19 1.08
C VAL A 292 14.14 -16.71 -0.35
N ARG A 293 13.76 -15.87 -1.33
CA ARG A 293 13.74 -16.27 -2.76
C ARG A 293 15.15 -16.40 -3.34
N ALA A 294 16.07 -15.53 -2.94
CA ALA A 294 17.47 -15.62 -3.33
C ALA A 294 18.18 -16.85 -2.73
N GLY A 295 17.69 -17.37 -1.59
CA GLY A 295 18.37 -18.40 -0.81
C GLY A 295 19.69 -17.87 -0.23
N ARG A 296 19.66 -16.63 0.26
CA ARG A 296 20.83 -15.92 0.79
C ARG A 296 20.49 -15.31 2.15
N PRO A 297 21.44 -15.31 3.11
CA PRO A 297 21.26 -14.55 4.34
C PRO A 297 21.25 -13.04 4.02
N ILE A 298 20.54 -12.26 4.83
CA ILE A 298 20.63 -10.79 4.75
C ILE A 298 22.09 -10.38 4.90
N TYR A 299 22.55 -9.49 4.03
CA TYR A 299 23.95 -9.07 3.98
C TYR A 299 24.47 -8.52 5.32
N SER A 300 23.78 -7.55 5.94
CA SER A 300 24.23 -6.94 7.19
C SER A 300 23.11 -6.63 8.16
N TYR A 301 23.12 -7.32 9.30
CA TYR A 301 22.23 -7.04 10.43
C TYR A 301 22.47 -5.65 11.03
N ARG A 302 23.72 -5.19 11.12
CA ARG A 302 24.05 -3.85 11.63
C ARG A 302 23.49 -2.75 10.71
N MET A 303 23.58 -2.93 9.39
CA MET A 303 22.95 -2.01 8.46
C MET A 303 21.43 -2.01 8.62
N SER A 304 20.81 -3.16 8.89
CA SER A 304 19.38 -3.23 9.20
C SER A 304 19.01 -2.39 10.42
N ILE A 305 19.79 -2.44 11.51
CA ILE A 305 19.56 -1.62 12.72
C ILE A 305 19.66 -0.13 12.39
N ILE A 306 20.77 0.30 11.78
CA ILE A 306 21.02 1.71 11.45
C ILE A 306 19.93 2.23 10.51
N SER A 307 19.58 1.44 9.50
CA SER A 307 18.58 1.84 8.52
C SER A 307 17.19 1.91 9.14
N PHE A 308 16.80 0.91 9.95
CA PHE A 308 15.49 0.88 10.60
C PHE A 308 15.27 2.09 11.52
N TRP A 309 16.20 2.34 12.45
CA TRP A 309 16.08 3.45 13.38
C TRP A 309 16.25 4.80 12.71
N GLY A 310 17.18 4.90 11.74
CA GLY A 310 17.38 6.11 10.95
C GLY A 310 16.13 6.49 10.15
N ILE A 311 15.54 5.53 9.43
CA ILE A 311 14.28 5.72 8.68
C ILE A 311 13.17 6.12 9.65
N THR A 312 12.93 5.33 10.69
CA THR A 312 11.82 5.54 11.63
C THR A 312 11.88 6.90 12.32
N PHE A 313 13.08 7.35 12.71
CA PHE A 313 13.24 8.65 13.37
C PHE A 313 13.22 9.81 12.38
N MET A 314 14.00 9.74 11.29
CA MET A 314 14.17 10.88 10.38
C MET A 314 12.92 11.16 9.54
N TYR A 315 12.15 10.14 9.15
CA TYR A 315 10.96 10.35 8.32
C TYR A 315 9.90 11.24 8.99
N MET A 316 9.82 11.22 10.32
CA MET A 316 8.85 12.03 11.06
C MET A 316 9.04 13.55 10.87
N TRP A 317 10.21 13.99 10.40
CA TRP A 317 10.58 15.40 10.28
C TRP A 317 10.45 15.98 8.87
N VAL A 318 10.34 15.14 7.85
CA VAL A 318 10.56 15.57 6.45
C VAL A 318 9.31 16.08 5.75
N GLY A 319 8.13 16.03 6.39
CA GLY A 319 6.87 16.48 5.79
C GLY A 319 6.92 17.91 5.20
N SER A 320 7.65 18.83 5.82
CA SER A 320 7.73 20.22 5.35
C SER A 320 8.48 20.42 4.03
N HIS A 321 9.13 19.40 3.47
CA HIS A 321 9.72 19.46 2.12
C HIS A 321 8.67 19.59 1.00
N HIS A 322 7.40 19.29 1.29
CA HIS A 322 6.27 19.52 0.41
C HIS A 322 5.80 20.99 0.43
N LEU A 323 6.37 21.81 1.31
CA LEU A 323 5.89 23.15 1.64
C LEU A 323 6.97 24.21 1.47
N HIS A 324 7.97 23.96 0.63
CA HIS A 324 9.01 24.92 0.33
C HIS A 324 8.47 26.13 -0.46
N TYR A 325 8.93 27.33 -0.08
CA TYR A 325 8.47 28.59 -0.66
C TYR A 325 6.94 28.82 -0.57
N THR A 326 6.28 28.17 0.40
CA THR A 326 4.88 28.44 0.76
C THR A 326 4.80 29.37 1.97
N ALA A 327 3.59 29.60 2.49
CA ALA A 327 3.36 30.35 3.73
C ALA A 327 3.91 29.67 5.00
N LEU A 328 4.38 28.42 4.92
CA LEU A 328 5.00 27.73 6.07
C LEU A 328 6.27 28.46 6.53
N PRO A 329 6.50 28.67 7.85
CA PRO A 329 7.69 29.36 8.32
C PRO A 329 8.99 28.74 7.83
N GLN A 330 9.95 29.59 7.48
CA GLN A 330 11.21 29.16 6.87
C GLN A 330 11.99 28.19 7.76
N TRP A 331 11.94 28.34 9.09
CA TRP A 331 12.64 27.43 10.00
C TRP A 331 12.12 25.98 9.90
N VAL A 332 10.80 25.79 9.73
CA VAL A 332 10.18 24.47 9.56
C VAL A 332 10.57 23.88 8.21
N GLN A 333 10.59 24.70 7.17
CA GLN A 333 11.08 24.29 5.85
C GLN A 333 12.57 23.87 5.91
N THR A 334 13.42 24.58 6.67
CA THR A 334 14.84 24.24 6.80
C THR A 334 14.99 22.89 7.50
N LEU A 335 14.18 22.64 8.52
CA LEU A 335 14.17 21.37 9.25
C LEU A 335 13.85 20.19 8.32
N GLY A 336 12.78 20.30 7.53
CA GLY A 336 12.40 19.25 6.58
C GLY A 336 13.45 19.00 5.50
N MET A 337 14.04 20.07 4.95
CA MET A 337 15.14 19.94 3.98
C MET A 337 16.35 19.21 4.59
N THR A 338 16.79 19.61 5.79
CA THR A 338 17.94 18.99 6.47
C THR A 338 17.71 17.51 6.74
N PHE A 339 16.56 17.16 7.34
CA PHE A 339 16.25 15.76 7.60
C PHE A 339 16.05 14.95 6.33
N SER A 340 15.57 15.56 5.24
CA SER A 340 15.41 14.87 3.95
C SER A 340 16.75 14.50 3.33
N LEU A 341 17.76 15.36 3.49
CA LEU A 341 19.13 15.05 3.07
C LEU A 341 19.77 13.97 3.94
N MET A 342 19.58 14.04 5.27
CA MET A 342 20.11 13.04 6.20
C MET A 342 19.46 11.67 6.00
N LEU A 343 18.16 11.64 5.66
CA LEU A 343 17.37 10.43 5.41
C LEU A 343 17.92 9.59 4.24
N LEU A 344 18.73 10.20 3.35
CA LEU A 344 19.41 9.48 2.28
C LEU A 344 20.27 8.32 2.81
N ILE A 345 20.97 8.55 3.93
CA ILE A 345 21.91 7.58 4.52
C ILE A 345 21.18 6.29 4.94
N PRO A 346 20.17 6.32 5.82
CA PRO A 346 19.50 5.09 6.23
C PRO A 346 18.64 4.49 5.11
N SER A 347 18.12 5.29 4.17
CA SER A 347 17.39 4.78 3.01
C SER A 347 18.29 3.98 2.07
N TRP A 348 19.44 4.52 1.71
CA TRP A 348 20.44 3.80 0.91
C TRP A 348 21.10 2.65 1.68
N GLY A 349 21.17 2.74 3.01
CA GLY A 349 21.53 1.62 3.87
C GLY A 349 20.61 0.42 3.63
N SER A 350 19.28 0.63 3.59
CA SER A 350 18.32 -0.43 3.27
C SER A 350 18.45 -0.95 1.84
N ALA A 351 18.57 -0.04 0.85
CA ALA A 351 18.73 -0.41 -0.56
C ALA A 351 20.00 -1.24 -0.79
N GLY A 352 21.13 -0.78 -0.24
CA GLY A 352 22.41 -1.47 -0.31
C GLY A 352 22.38 -2.82 0.38
N ASN A 353 21.72 -2.93 1.54
CA ASN A 353 21.56 -4.21 2.24
C ASN A 353 20.76 -5.23 1.39
N ALA A 354 19.71 -4.79 0.71
CA ALA A 354 18.94 -5.63 -0.20
C ALA A 354 19.75 -6.08 -1.43
N LEU A 355 20.45 -5.15 -2.10
CA LEU A 355 21.25 -5.47 -3.29
C LEU A 355 22.47 -6.35 -2.97
N LEU A 356 23.17 -6.07 -1.87
CA LEU A 356 24.32 -6.88 -1.45
C LEU A 356 23.91 -8.27 -0.96
N THR A 357 22.66 -8.46 -0.52
CA THR A 357 22.10 -9.81 -0.23
C THR A 357 22.05 -10.69 -1.48
N LEU A 358 21.98 -10.10 -2.68
CA LEU A 358 22.03 -10.83 -3.95
C LEU A 358 23.46 -11.25 -4.35
N ASN A 359 24.50 -10.88 -3.60
CA ASN A 359 25.87 -11.26 -3.94
C ASN A 359 26.04 -12.77 -4.01
N GLY A 360 26.57 -13.24 -5.14
CA GLY A 360 26.67 -14.65 -5.50
C GLY A 360 25.33 -15.33 -5.83
N ALA A 361 24.21 -14.60 -5.91
CA ALA A 361 22.92 -15.07 -6.40
C ALA A 361 22.42 -14.27 -7.62
N TRP A 362 23.25 -13.38 -8.19
CA TRP A 362 22.92 -12.60 -9.40
C TRP A 362 22.51 -13.45 -10.60
N TYR A 363 23.04 -14.67 -10.73
CA TYR A 363 22.60 -15.61 -11.78
C TYR A 363 21.09 -15.94 -11.66
N LYS A 364 20.55 -16.01 -10.44
CA LYS A 364 19.11 -16.23 -10.21
C LYS A 364 18.28 -15.03 -10.64
N VAL A 365 18.82 -13.81 -10.55
CA VAL A 365 18.12 -12.62 -11.05
C VAL A 365 17.92 -12.76 -12.56
N ARG A 366 18.90 -13.25 -13.31
CA ARG A 366 18.70 -13.53 -14.75
C ARG A 366 17.60 -14.57 -14.98
N ASP A 367 17.66 -15.68 -14.23
CA ASP A 367 16.87 -16.89 -14.54
C ASP A 367 15.46 -16.91 -13.90
N ASP A 368 15.20 -16.06 -12.89
CA ASP A 368 13.93 -16.01 -12.15
C ASP A 368 13.34 -14.59 -12.15
N ALA A 369 12.34 -14.36 -13.00
CA ALA A 369 11.61 -13.10 -13.06
C ALA A 369 11.03 -12.66 -11.70
N THR A 370 10.68 -13.60 -10.80
CA THR A 370 10.20 -13.27 -9.44
C THR A 370 11.25 -12.48 -8.68
N LEU A 371 12.52 -12.90 -8.77
CA LEU A 371 13.63 -12.22 -8.13
C LEU A 371 14.02 -10.93 -8.87
N ARG A 372 13.78 -10.85 -10.20
CA ARG A 372 13.95 -9.59 -10.94
C ARG A 372 13.02 -8.50 -10.48
N PHE A 373 11.75 -8.81 -10.25
CA PHE A 373 10.80 -7.86 -9.67
C PHE A 373 11.37 -7.26 -8.38
N MET A 374 11.86 -8.09 -7.46
CA MET A 374 12.44 -7.63 -6.20
C MET A 374 13.74 -6.84 -6.40
N MET A 375 14.60 -7.24 -7.34
CA MET A 375 15.83 -6.51 -7.66
C MET A 375 15.53 -5.11 -8.21
N VAL A 376 14.62 -5.01 -9.20
CA VAL A 376 14.18 -3.72 -9.76
C VAL A 376 13.58 -2.86 -8.66
N ALA A 377 12.79 -3.46 -7.76
CA ALA A 377 12.26 -2.76 -6.60
C ALA A 377 13.36 -2.15 -5.73
N ALA A 378 14.38 -2.92 -5.35
CA ALA A 378 15.50 -2.41 -4.55
C ALA A 378 16.26 -1.26 -5.25
N VAL A 379 16.44 -1.35 -6.58
CA VAL A 379 17.07 -0.29 -7.37
C VAL A 379 16.22 0.98 -7.39
N PHE A 380 14.93 0.88 -7.71
CA PHE A 380 14.03 2.04 -7.76
C PHE A 380 13.76 2.63 -6.38
N TYR A 381 13.81 1.84 -5.32
CA TYR A 381 13.81 2.36 -3.96
C TYR A 381 15.04 3.24 -3.68
N GLY A 382 16.24 2.78 -4.04
CA GLY A 382 17.45 3.61 -3.93
C GLY A 382 17.39 4.88 -4.80
N LEU A 383 16.93 4.75 -6.04
CA LEU A 383 16.79 5.88 -6.98
C LEU A 383 15.80 6.92 -6.48
N THR A 384 14.62 6.51 -6.03
CA THR A 384 13.55 7.42 -5.61
C THR A 384 13.84 8.06 -4.27
N THR A 385 14.48 7.35 -3.34
CA THR A 385 14.93 7.96 -2.09
C THR A 385 16.05 8.97 -2.31
N PHE A 386 16.92 8.75 -3.29
CA PHE A 386 17.89 9.76 -3.74
C PHE A 386 17.21 10.97 -4.38
N GLU A 387 16.31 10.73 -5.35
CA GLU A 387 15.57 11.78 -6.03
C GLU A 387 14.74 12.62 -5.03
N GLY A 388 14.07 11.99 -4.07
CA GLY A 388 13.31 12.67 -3.03
C GLY A 388 14.18 13.60 -2.19
N SER A 389 15.34 13.11 -1.71
CA SER A 389 16.32 13.95 -0.99
C SER A 389 16.83 15.11 -1.85
N PHE A 390 17.01 14.90 -3.16
CA PHE A 390 17.43 15.94 -4.08
C PHE A 390 16.33 17.00 -4.30
N MET A 391 15.08 16.57 -4.52
CA MET A 391 13.91 17.43 -4.67
C MET A 391 13.53 18.18 -3.39
N ALA A 392 13.97 17.71 -2.23
CA ALA A 392 13.81 18.41 -0.95
C ALA A 392 14.80 19.57 -0.76
N ILE A 393 15.81 19.72 -1.63
CA ILE A 393 16.66 20.91 -1.63
C ILE A 393 15.83 22.06 -2.18
N ARG A 394 15.68 23.15 -1.42
CA ARG A 394 14.85 24.30 -1.82
C ARG A 394 15.09 24.78 -3.25
N SER A 395 16.34 24.94 -3.68
CA SER A 395 16.64 25.40 -5.04
C SER A 395 16.11 24.44 -6.11
N VAL A 396 16.21 23.13 -5.88
CA VAL A 396 15.63 22.10 -6.76
C VAL A 396 14.11 22.12 -6.67
N ASN A 397 13.56 22.21 -5.47
CA ASN A 397 12.11 22.30 -5.24
C ASN A 397 11.48 23.51 -5.93
N SER A 398 12.21 24.64 -6.03
CA SER A 398 11.76 25.82 -6.77
C SER A 398 11.53 25.56 -8.27
N LEU A 399 12.06 24.45 -8.80
CA LEU A 399 11.81 23.97 -10.15
C LEU A 399 10.81 22.81 -10.17
N SER A 400 10.90 21.87 -9.23
CA SER A 400 10.11 20.64 -9.26
C SER A 400 8.68 20.80 -8.71
N HIS A 401 8.46 21.75 -7.80
CA HIS A 401 7.18 21.94 -7.12
C HIS A 401 6.09 22.36 -8.10
N TYR A 402 4.88 21.80 -7.92
CA TYR A 402 3.74 21.93 -8.84
C TYR A 402 3.94 21.42 -10.27
N THR A 403 5.09 20.85 -10.60
CA THR A 403 5.33 20.25 -11.93
C THR A 403 5.08 18.74 -11.92
N ASP A 404 5.00 18.18 -13.12
CA ASP A 404 4.94 16.75 -13.38
C ASP A 404 6.19 15.99 -12.89
N TRP A 405 7.27 16.67 -12.50
CA TRP A 405 8.41 16.01 -11.85
C TRP A 405 7.96 15.35 -10.54
N THR A 406 7.09 16.00 -9.76
CA THR A 406 6.51 15.39 -8.56
C THR A 406 5.72 14.12 -8.90
N VAL A 407 4.98 14.12 -10.00
CA VAL A 407 4.25 12.94 -10.49
C VAL A 407 5.22 11.84 -10.95
N GLY A 408 6.31 12.20 -11.61
CA GLY A 408 7.39 11.30 -12.02
C GLY A 408 8.06 10.62 -10.83
N HIS A 409 8.41 11.39 -9.80
CA HIS A 409 8.96 10.89 -8.54
C HIS A 409 8.00 9.90 -7.85
N VAL A 410 6.73 10.29 -7.72
CA VAL A 410 5.70 9.44 -7.13
C VAL A 410 5.56 8.13 -7.89
N HIS A 411 5.53 8.15 -9.23
CA HIS A 411 5.36 6.94 -10.03
C HIS A 411 6.64 6.10 -10.14
N ALA A 412 7.82 6.71 -10.07
CA ALA A 412 9.07 5.96 -9.93
C ALA A 412 9.05 5.15 -8.62
N GLY A 413 8.54 5.72 -7.52
CA GLY A 413 8.35 5.01 -6.25
C GLY A 413 7.20 4.00 -6.28
N ALA A 414 6.02 4.40 -6.75
CA ALA A 414 4.83 3.57 -6.74
C ALA A 414 4.94 2.38 -7.71
N LEU A 415 5.38 2.62 -8.96
CA LEU A 415 5.52 1.58 -9.96
C LEU A 415 6.85 0.84 -9.81
N GLY A 416 7.95 1.55 -9.61
CA GLY A 416 9.30 0.97 -9.60
C GLY A 416 9.66 0.29 -8.29
N TRP A 417 9.21 0.80 -7.14
CA TRP A 417 9.45 0.21 -5.82
C TRP A 417 8.23 -0.60 -5.34
N VAL A 418 7.13 0.07 -4.99
CA VAL A 418 5.97 -0.53 -4.29
C VAL A 418 5.37 -1.68 -5.09
N ALA A 419 4.99 -1.43 -6.34
CA ALA A 419 4.35 -2.44 -7.17
C ALA A 419 5.30 -3.62 -7.47
N MET A 420 6.57 -3.33 -7.79
CA MET A 420 7.55 -4.37 -8.11
C MET A 420 7.82 -5.30 -6.92
N ILE A 421 8.03 -4.77 -5.70
CA ILE A 421 8.24 -5.64 -4.53
C ILE A 421 6.97 -6.40 -4.16
N THR A 422 5.79 -5.80 -4.35
CA THR A 422 4.51 -6.48 -4.13
C THR A 422 4.34 -7.65 -5.11
N PHE A 423 4.55 -7.43 -6.40
CA PHE A 423 4.46 -8.48 -7.42
C PHE A 423 5.47 -9.59 -7.17
N GLY A 424 6.73 -9.26 -6.86
CA GLY A 424 7.72 -10.25 -6.47
C GLY A 424 7.29 -11.07 -5.26
N SER A 425 6.79 -10.41 -4.21
CA SER A 425 6.32 -11.07 -2.98
C SER A 425 5.10 -11.95 -3.22
N ILE A 426 4.17 -11.53 -4.07
CA ILE A 426 2.99 -12.31 -4.47
C ILE A 426 3.42 -13.52 -5.30
N TYR A 427 4.27 -13.35 -6.31
CA TYR A 427 4.75 -14.46 -7.15
C TYR A 427 5.57 -15.48 -6.35
N ALA A 428 6.24 -15.05 -5.29
CA ALA A 428 6.89 -15.94 -4.34
C ALA A 428 5.87 -16.67 -3.45
N SER A 429 4.92 -15.95 -2.85
CA SER A 429 3.97 -16.48 -1.87
C SER A 429 2.85 -17.34 -2.45
N VAL A 430 2.34 -17.06 -3.65
CA VAL A 430 1.21 -17.79 -4.23
C VAL A 430 1.51 -19.29 -4.36
N PRO A 431 2.65 -19.74 -4.93
CA PRO A 431 2.96 -21.17 -4.93
C PRO A 431 3.09 -21.75 -3.50
N TRP A 432 3.67 -21.01 -2.56
CA TRP A 432 3.85 -21.48 -1.18
C TRP A 432 2.53 -21.68 -0.42
N LEU A 433 1.60 -20.74 -0.59
CA LEU A 433 0.29 -20.72 0.07
C LEU A 433 -0.67 -21.77 -0.50
N TRP A 434 -0.63 -21.97 -1.82
CA TRP A 434 -1.46 -22.97 -2.52
C TRP A 434 -0.74 -24.31 -2.75
N LYS A 435 0.40 -24.52 -2.09
CA LYS A 435 1.18 -25.77 -2.13
C LYS A 435 1.48 -26.24 -3.55
N ARG A 436 1.91 -25.30 -4.39
CA ARG A 436 2.37 -25.51 -5.77
C ARG A 436 3.88 -25.37 -5.84
N GLU A 437 4.51 -26.13 -6.73
CA GLU A 437 5.94 -26.01 -6.98
C GLU A 437 6.31 -24.66 -7.62
N ARG A 438 5.43 -24.13 -8.48
CA ARG A 438 5.62 -22.90 -9.23
C ARG A 438 4.30 -22.25 -9.62
N MET A 439 4.37 -21.02 -10.12
CA MET A 439 3.27 -20.35 -10.80
C MET A 439 2.83 -21.15 -12.04
N TYR A 440 1.56 -21.00 -12.43
CA TYR A 440 0.96 -21.66 -13.60
C TYR A 440 1.81 -21.52 -14.87
N SER A 441 2.23 -20.30 -15.19
CA SER A 441 3.16 -20.06 -16.31
C SER A 441 4.29 -19.11 -15.89
N PRO A 442 5.54 -19.59 -15.85
CA PRO A 442 6.72 -18.72 -15.68
C PRO A 442 6.83 -17.68 -16.81
N ALA A 443 6.44 -18.03 -18.05
CA ALA A 443 6.46 -17.10 -19.18
C ALA A 443 5.48 -15.92 -19.00
N LEU A 444 4.35 -16.12 -18.30
CA LEU A 444 3.45 -14.99 -17.97
C LEU A 444 4.05 -14.08 -16.90
N VAL A 445 4.89 -14.61 -15.99
CA VAL A 445 5.66 -13.78 -15.05
C VAL A 445 6.65 -12.91 -15.82
N GLU A 446 7.32 -13.46 -16.84
CA GLU A 446 8.22 -12.72 -17.75
C GLU A 446 7.49 -11.60 -18.49
N TRP A 447 6.35 -11.91 -19.11
CA TRP A 447 5.55 -10.91 -19.83
C TRP A 447 5.09 -9.78 -18.91
N HIS A 448 4.61 -10.12 -17.71
CA HIS A 448 4.28 -9.10 -16.71
C HIS A 448 5.52 -8.26 -16.38
N PHE A 449 6.69 -8.88 -16.12
CA PHE A 449 7.92 -8.15 -15.80
C PHE A 449 8.29 -7.14 -16.89
N TRP A 450 8.36 -7.56 -18.16
CA TRP A 450 8.79 -6.68 -19.25
C TRP A 450 7.78 -5.58 -19.55
N LEU A 451 6.48 -5.86 -19.47
CA LEU A 451 5.45 -4.83 -19.59
C LEU A 451 5.52 -3.80 -18.45
N ALA A 452 5.72 -4.26 -17.22
CA ALA A 452 5.85 -3.37 -16.07
C ALA A 452 7.10 -2.50 -16.16
N VAL A 453 8.23 -3.06 -16.62
CA VAL A 453 9.49 -2.30 -16.83
C VAL A 453 9.35 -1.31 -17.98
N ALA A 454 8.79 -1.71 -19.12
CA ALA A 454 8.56 -0.81 -20.26
C ALA A 454 7.61 0.33 -19.88
N GLY A 455 6.53 0.02 -19.16
CA GLY A 455 5.58 0.99 -18.65
C GLY A 455 6.23 1.98 -17.68
N LEU A 456 6.96 1.47 -16.69
CA LEU A 456 7.69 2.26 -15.69
C LEU A 456 8.64 3.26 -16.34
N PHE A 457 9.52 2.81 -17.23
CA PHE A 457 10.48 3.71 -17.87
C PHE A 457 9.78 4.74 -18.76
N THR A 458 8.82 4.32 -19.59
CA THR A 458 8.06 5.26 -20.44
C THR A 458 7.40 6.36 -19.61
N TYR A 459 6.77 5.98 -18.49
CA TYR A 459 6.09 6.91 -17.60
C TYR A 459 7.07 7.88 -16.94
N VAL A 460 8.11 7.36 -16.29
CA VAL A 460 9.04 8.16 -15.49
C VAL A 460 9.84 9.12 -16.36
N PHE A 461 10.35 8.65 -17.51
CA PHE A 461 11.06 9.53 -18.45
C PHE A 461 10.15 10.62 -19.02
N ALA A 462 8.88 10.31 -19.32
CA ALA A 462 7.94 11.32 -19.78
C ALA A 462 7.73 12.42 -18.72
N MET A 463 7.54 12.02 -17.45
CA MET A 463 7.26 12.95 -16.35
C MET A 463 8.46 13.77 -15.90
N TRP A 464 9.67 13.22 -15.93
CA TRP A 464 10.88 14.00 -15.69
C TRP A 464 11.06 15.09 -16.74
N ASN A 465 10.92 14.76 -18.01
CA ASN A 465 11.05 15.74 -19.09
C ASN A 465 9.96 16.80 -19.02
N SER A 466 8.70 16.40 -18.84
CA SER A 466 7.59 17.36 -18.73
C SER A 466 7.73 18.27 -17.51
N GLY A 467 8.15 17.71 -16.37
CA GLY A 467 8.36 18.47 -15.14
C GLY A 467 9.45 19.54 -15.26
N ILE A 468 10.60 19.20 -15.86
CA ILE A 468 11.67 20.18 -16.11
C ILE A 468 11.20 21.26 -17.07
N ILE A 469 10.50 20.89 -18.16
CA ILE A 469 10.00 21.87 -19.14
C ILE A 469 8.99 22.82 -18.50
N GLN A 470 8.03 22.31 -17.71
CA GLN A 470 7.10 23.16 -16.95
C GLN A 470 7.83 24.15 -16.05
N GLY A 471 8.73 23.63 -15.20
CA GLY A 471 9.49 24.45 -14.26
C GLY A 471 10.31 25.54 -14.96
N LEU A 472 10.92 25.23 -16.11
CA LEU A 472 11.67 26.20 -16.91
C LEU A 472 10.75 27.22 -17.58
N MET A 473 9.69 26.79 -18.25
CA MET A 473 8.77 27.70 -18.95
C MET A 473 8.14 28.71 -17.99
N TRP A 474 7.72 28.29 -16.80
CA TRP A 474 7.08 29.16 -15.81
C TRP A 474 7.99 30.23 -15.21
N ARG A 475 9.32 30.03 -15.27
CA ARG A 475 10.30 30.95 -14.66
C ARG A 475 11.20 31.65 -15.66
N THR A 476 11.00 31.45 -16.96
CA THR A 476 11.87 32.03 -18.00
C THR A 476 11.46 33.47 -18.30
N TYR A 477 12.37 34.40 -18.11
CA TYR A 477 12.21 35.81 -18.47
C TYR A 477 12.90 36.10 -19.81
N ASN A 478 12.29 36.93 -20.65
CA ASN A 478 12.89 37.38 -21.90
C ASN A 478 13.84 38.58 -21.66
N SER A 479 14.50 39.05 -22.72
CA SER A 479 15.44 40.19 -22.65
C SER A 479 14.78 41.49 -22.17
N SER A 480 13.46 41.60 -22.21
CA SER A 480 12.69 42.75 -21.71
C SER A 480 12.25 42.61 -20.25
N GLY A 481 12.61 41.53 -19.56
CA GLY A 481 12.25 41.31 -18.15
C GLY A 481 10.79 40.87 -17.93
N THR A 482 10.11 40.38 -18.97
CA THR A 482 8.74 39.82 -18.89
C THR A 482 8.77 38.30 -19.02
N LEU A 483 7.72 37.59 -18.56
CA LEU A 483 7.62 36.14 -18.70
C LEU A 483 7.58 35.74 -20.19
N SER A 484 8.41 34.77 -20.57
CA SER A 484 8.57 34.35 -21.97
C SER A 484 7.43 33.48 -22.48
N TYR A 485 6.76 32.77 -21.58
CA TYR A 485 5.71 31.82 -21.93
C TYR A 485 4.46 32.11 -21.09
N SER A 486 3.31 32.07 -21.76
CA SER A 486 2.01 31.97 -21.12
C SER A 486 1.79 30.55 -20.56
N PHE A 487 0.89 30.42 -19.58
CA PHE A 487 0.58 29.11 -19.01
C PHE A 487 -0.01 28.14 -20.03
N ILE A 488 -0.83 28.64 -20.98
CA ILE A 488 -1.44 27.79 -22.01
C ILE A 488 -0.40 27.19 -22.97
N GLU A 489 0.67 27.91 -23.29
CA GLU A 489 1.78 27.36 -24.09
C GLU A 489 2.44 26.18 -23.38
N THR A 490 2.62 26.27 -22.06
CA THR A 490 3.12 25.12 -21.28
C THR A 490 2.14 23.96 -21.34
N VAL A 491 0.83 24.18 -21.14
CA VAL A 491 -0.18 23.11 -21.22
C VAL A 491 -0.14 22.41 -22.58
N ILE A 492 -0.04 23.17 -23.68
CA ILE A 492 0.07 22.61 -25.04
C ILE A 492 1.36 21.80 -25.19
N ALA A 493 2.49 22.31 -24.70
CA ALA A 493 3.78 21.62 -24.74
C ALA A 493 3.77 20.26 -24.00
N MET A 494 2.89 20.07 -23.01
CA MET A 494 2.80 18.83 -22.24
C MET A 494 2.11 17.68 -22.95
N LYS A 495 1.33 17.95 -24.01
CA LYS A 495 0.49 16.93 -24.65
C LYS A 495 1.25 15.66 -25.07
N PRO A 496 2.44 15.71 -25.69
CA PRO A 496 3.20 14.51 -26.03
C PRO A 496 3.61 13.68 -24.81
N TYR A 497 3.96 14.35 -23.71
CA TYR A 497 4.33 13.69 -22.45
C TYR A 497 3.13 13.05 -21.76
N TYR A 498 1.94 13.66 -21.86
CA TYR A 498 0.71 13.06 -21.36
C TYR A 498 0.30 11.81 -22.15
N VAL A 499 0.51 11.80 -23.47
CA VAL A 499 0.33 10.59 -24.29
C VAL A 499 1.31 9.50 -23.88
N ALA A 500 2.61 9.84 -23.76
CA ALA A 500 3.63 8.88 -23.36
C ALA A 500 3.36 8.28 -21.97
N ARG A 501 2.94 9.11 -21.02
CA ARG A 501 2.53 8.67 -19.68
C ARG A 501 1.34 7.70 -19.73
N ALA A 502 0.31 8.01 -20.51
CA ALA A 502 -0.85 7.13 -20.66
C ALA A 502 -0.44 5.78 -21.28
N VAL A 503 0.35 5.79 -22.35
CA VAL A 503 0.87 4.54 -22.95
C VAL A 503 1.72 3.73 -21.96
N GLY A 504 2.58 4.38 -21.18
CA GLY A 504 3.36 3.73 -20.14
C GLY A 504 2.48 3.14 -19.02
N GLY A 505 1.45 3.87 -18.59
CA GLY A 505 0.44 3.41 -17.65
C GLY A 505 -0.31 2.19 -18.15
N PHE A 506 -0.73 2.19 -19.43
CA PHE A 506 -1.39 1.07 -20.08
C PHE A 506 -0.53 -0.20 -20.11
N PHE A 507 0.77 -0.11 -20.42
CA PHE A 507 1.66 -1.29 -20.35
C PHE A 507 1.73 -1.87 -18.94
N PHE A 508 1.85 -1.00 -17.93
CA PHE A 508 1.88 -1.44 -16.54
C PHE A 508 0.56 -2.14 -16.13
N PHE A 509 -0.58 -1.53 -16.50
CA PHE A 509 -1.92 -2.10 -16.31
C PHE A 509 -2.08 -3.46 -16.99
N ALA A 510 -1.67 -3.59 -18.26
CA ALA A 510 -1.73 -4.85 -19.00
C ALA A 510 -0.88 -5.95 -18.31
N GLY A 511 0.29 -5.58 -17.79
CA GLY A 511 1.11 -6.45 -16.95
C GLY A 511 0.35 -6.96 -15.71
N ALA A 512 -0.30 -6.07 -14.98
CA ALA A 512 -1.07 -6.43 -13.79
C ALA A 512 -2.24 -7.38 -14.11
N VAL A 513 -2.93 -7.18 -15.25
CA VAL A 513 -3.98 -8.10 -15.73
C VAL A 513 -3.42 -9.50 -16.01
N ILE A 514 -2.26 -9.58 -16.68
CA ILE A 514 -1.56 -10.86 -16.92
C ILE A 514 -1.17 -11.51 -15.59
N GLY A 515 -0.68 -10.72 -14.63
CA GLY A 515 -0.35 -11.20 -13.29
C GLY A 515 -1.54 -11.80 -12.57
N LEU A 516 -2.67 -11.08 -12.53
CA LEU A 516 -3.91 -11.58 -11.92
C LEU A 516 -4.38 -12.88 -12.60
N TYR A 517 -4.37 -12.92 -13.94
CA TYR A 517 -4.73 -14.14 -14.67
C TYR A 517 -3.83 -15.33 -14.29
N ASN A 518 -2.51 -15.13 -14.25
CA ASN A 518 -1.56 -16.19 -13.88
C ASN A 518 -1.79 -16.69 -12.44
N ILE A 519 -2.11 -15.80 -11.50
CA ILE A 519 -2.46 -16.14 -10.12
C ILE A 519 -3.76 -16.96 -10.08
N VAL A 520 -4.82 -16.50 -10.73
CA VAL A 520 -6.10 -17.23 -10.80
C VAL A 520 -5.91 -18.62 -11.39
N MET A 521 -5.12 -18.76 -12.46
CA MET A 521 -4.83 -20.06 -13.07
C MET A 521 -3.98 -20.95 -12.16
N THR A 522 -3.03 -20.38 -11.42
CA THR A 522 -2.24 -21.14 -10.42
C THR A 522 -3.13 -21.73 -9.34
N ILE A 523 -4.13 -20.95 -8.89
CA ILE A 523 -5.09 -21.37 -7.87
C ILE A 523 -6.06 -22.41 -8.42
N ARG A 524 -6.62 -22.21 -9.62
CA ARG A 524 -7.60 -23.13 -10.23
C ARG A 524 -7.01 -24.48 -10.65
N THR A 525 -5.75 -24.48 -11.07
CA THR A 525 -5.04 -25.71 -11.49
C THR A 525 -4.35 -26.42 -10.32
N ALA A 526 -4.56 -25.96 -9.09
CA ALA A 526 -4.11 -26.66 -7.91
C ALA A 526 -4.89 -27.99 -7.78
N GLY A 527 -4.26 -29.10 -8.18
CA GLY A 527 -4.71 -30.45 -7.86
C GLY A 527 -4.55 -30.78 -6.38
N GLN A 528 -4.71 -32.06 -6.00
CA GLN A 528 -4.45 -32.49 -4.63
C GLN A 528 -3.04 -32.04 -4.17
N PRO A 529 -2.91 -31.54 -2.93
CA PRO A 529 -1.67 -30.94 -2.46
C PRO A 529 -0.50 -31.89 -2.62
N ALA A 530 0.61 -31.40 -3.19
CA ALA A 530 1.87 -32.10 -3.11
C ALA A 530 2.23 -32.30 -1.62
N ASP A 531 2.78 -33.48 -1.30
CA ASP A 531 3.09 -33.94 0.06
C ASP A 531 3.59 -32.81 0.95
N GLU A 532 3.02 -32.72 2.16
CA GLU A 532 3.32 -31.67 3.13
C GLU A 532 4.84 -31.54 3.31
N ARG A 533 5.41 -30.39 2.92
CA ARG A 533 6.71 -30.01 3.47
C ARG A 533 6.53 -29.95 4.98
N ALA A 534 7.07 -30.94 5.70
CA ALA A 534 7.04 -31.04 7.16
C ALA A 534 7.55 -29.79 7.91
N ALA A 535 8.11 -28.80 7.19
CA ALA A 535 8.71 -27.57 7.70
C ALA A 535 7.80 -26.32 7.73
N ASP A 536 6.61 -26.27 7.12
CA ASP A 536 5.73 -25.07 7.15
C ASP A 536 4.63 -25.17 8.22
N ARG A 537 5.05 -25.40 9.47
CA ARG A 537 4.18 -25.46 10.65
C ARG A 537 4.72 -24.58 11.78
N PRO A 538 3.86 -23.98 12.63
CA PRO A 538 4.29 -23.39 13.90
C PRO A 538 5.11 -24.39 14.72
N ALA A 539 6.07 -23.90 15.51
CA ALA A 539 6.79 -24.79 16.41
C ALA A 539 5.84 -25.29 17.51
N ALA A 540 5.87 -26.61 17.77
CA ALA A 540 5.13 -27.21 18.87
C ALA A 540 5.48 -26.50 20.18
N GLN A 541 4.50 -26.26 21.05
CA GLN A 541 4.80 -25.76 22.40
C GLN A 541 5.64 -26.81 23.14
N PRO A 542 6.89 -26.52 23.55
CA PRO A 542 7.62 -27.43 24.41
C PRO A 542 7.04 -27.34 25.83
N ALA A 543 6.76 -28.48 26.45
CA ALA A 543 6.67 -28.55 27.90
C ALA A 543 8.10 -28.37 28.46
N GLY A 544 8.38 -27.17 29.00
CA GLY A 544 9.51 -26.84 29.87
C GLY A 544 10.92 -27.29 29.43
N VAL A 545 11.63 -26.48 28.61
CA VAL A 545 13.10 -26.53 28.50
C VAL A 545 13.66 -25.11 28.24
N PRO A 546 14.79 -24.68 28.86
CA PRO A 546 15.34 -23.33 28.74
C PRO A 546 15.97 -23.05 27.38
N ALA A 547 16.01 -21.76 27.01
CA ALA A 547 16.54 -21.25 25.74
C ALA A 547 18.05 -21.49 25.57
N LEU A 548 18.45 -22.04 24.43
CA LEU A 548 19.84 -22.03 23.95
C LEU A 548 20.17 -20.65 23.34
N GLN A 549 21.39 -20.16 23.60
CA GLN A 549 21.91 -18.89 23.08
C GLN A 549 22.45 -19.05 21.64
N PRO A 550 22.16 -18.13 20.71
CA PRO A 550 22.69 -18.20 19.35
C PRO A 550 24.11 -17.60 19.20
N GLY A 551 25.01 -18.38 18.61
CA GLY A 551 26.38 -18.01 18.22
C GLY A 551 27.03 -18.97 17.20
N GLU A 552 26.23 -19.80 16.51
CA GLU A 552 26.62 -20.59 15.31
C GLU A 552 25.61 -20.37 14.18
#